data_AF-A0A956FUE9-F1
#
_entry.id   AF-A0A956FUE9-F1
#
_cell.length_a   1.000
_cell.length_b   1.000
_cell.length_c   1.000
_cell.angle_alpha   90.00
_cell.angle_beta   90.00
_cell.angle_gamma   90.00
#
_symmetry.space_group_name_H-M   'P 1'
#
loop_
_entity.id
_entity.type
_entity.pdbx_description
1 polymer ?
#
loop_
_entity_poly.entity_id
_entity_poly.type
_entity_poly.pdbx_seq_one_letter_code
_entity_poly.pdbx_strand_id
1 'polypeptide(L)'
;MLRPAPLLLVTSLCGLALASCFTGDAALNLPCESKADCGLDHACVQGYCVAPGTEPCGNGVINSNEECDDGEQNGAGSCTPMCTLPTCGDAFVSDGEACDDGPDGSKTCTPACAANVCGDGHVGADEECDNGESNGVEGPCSADCTVNACGDGFMADDEECDDGQANAAEAMCTPVCTVNVCGDGYEAASEGCDSDDRDVCTEACEFVFFSDDVDAGIGGWTHNLDQQPAPNQFCDPPDVTIHCAADQWIRTSVSNLANHPDGGDSTFAWYSGDLSDVQGPMTARLVSPEIDLTGAAAPITLSFFHLYDFKDIGEPNSYGDGAIVEVSVDGGPWEQLALPGYTATINDPGNCLELTAPENPLLGLDAFVGTTNTWLGESGSLDAYAGAKIRLGFTISSDCAAYATTFDQPVEWYVDNVTIVGGRQK
;
A
#
# COMPACT_ATOMS: atom_id res chain seq x y z
N MET A 1 -11.40 41.43 -10.37
CA MET A 1 -11.80 42.16 -9.15
C MET A 1 -10.53 42.59 -8.45
N LEU A 2 -10.10 43.84 -8.72
CA LEU A 2 -8.86 44.41 -8.18
C LEU A 2 -9.16 45.12 -6.87
N ARG A 3 -8.55 44.68 -5.77
CA ARG A 3 -8.41 45.47 -4.55
C ARG A 3 -6.95 45.97 -4.47
N PRO A 4 -6.71 47.29 -4.43
CA PRO A 4 -5.37 47.84 -4.21
C PRO A 4 -5.08 47.95 -2.70
N ALA A 5 -3.78 47.87 -2.40
CA ALA A 5 -3.17 48.06 -1.08
C ALA A 5 -3.42 49.47 -0.50
N PRO A 6 -3.42 49.63 0.84
CA PRO A 6 -3.37 50.95 1.44
C PRO A 6 -1.92 51.43 1.52
N LEU A 7 -1.68 52.51 0.78
CA LEU A 7 -0.56 53.44 0.91
C LEU A 7 -0.69 54.14 2.27
N LEU A 8 0.14 53.79 3.27
CA LEU A 8 0.25 54.59 4.50
C LEU A 8 1.33 55.66 4.32
N LEU A 9 0.85 56.90 4.28
CA LEU A 9 1.60 58.14 4.24
C LEU A 9 2.59 58.22 5.42
N VAL A 10 3.87 58.42 5.10
CA VAL A 10 4.86 58.96 6.03
C VAL A 10 4.49 60.41 6.30
N THR A 11 3.88 60.68 7.46
CA THR A 11 3.77 62.04 8.01
C THR A 11 4.51 62.11 9.32
N SER A 12 5.67 62.77 9.26
CA SER A 12 6.38 63.43 10.35
C SER A 12 5.45 63.87 11.49
N LEU A 13 5.51 63.15 12.62
CA LEU A 13 5.16 63.66 13.94
C LEU A 13 6.41 63.68 14.83
N CYS A 14 7.37 64.52 14.44
CA CYS A 14 8.16 65.23 15.44
C CYS A 14 7.20 66.24 16.09
N GLY A 15 6.71 65.95 17.30
CA GLY A 15 5.86 66.89 18.01
C GLY A 15 5.11 66.28 19.18
N LEU A 16 5.62 66.56 20.38
CA LEU A 16 4.98 66.39 21.69
C LEU A 16 4.90 64.96 22.23
N ALA A 17 6.06 64.38 22.56
CA ALA A 17 6.13 63.52 23.72
C ALA A 17 5.98 64.40 24.97
N LEU A 18 4.91 64.15 25.73
CA LEU A 18 4.73 64.68 27.08
C LEU A 18 5.97 64.30 27.91
N ALA A 19 6.74 65.32 28.30
CA ALA A 19 7.73 65.20 29.36
C ALA A 19 7.00 64.93 30.68
N SER A 20 6.64 63.67 30.90
CA SER A 20 6.43 63.14 32.24
C SER A 20 7.81 63.11 32.88
N CYS A 21 8.13 64.17 33.60
CA CYS A 21 9.33 64.26 34.41
C CYS A 21 9.23 63.14 35.47
N PHE A 22 9.87 61.99 35.23
CA PHE A 22 10.12 61.02 36.28
C PHE A 22 11.09 61.68 37.25
N THR A 23 10.61 62.09 38.42
CA THR A 23 11.45 62.67 39.47
C THR A 23 11.74 61.60 40.54
N GLY A 24 13.00 61.54 40.99
CA GLY A 24 13.49 60.56 41.97
C GLY A 24 14.22 59.36 41.37
N ASP A 25 14.50 58.35 42.18
CA ASP A 25 15.30 57.15 41.84
C ASP A 25 14.78 56.36 40.62
N ALA A 26 13.55 56.63 40.17
CA ALA A 26 12.96 56.03 38.97
C ALA A 26 13.60 56.49 37.65
N ALA A 27 14.46 57.52 37.68
CA ALA A 27 15.21 57.98 36.52
C ALA A 27 16.57 57.26 36.36
N LEU A 28 17.00 56.46 37.35
CA LEU A 28 18.27 55.73 37.29
C LEU A 28 18.29 54.72 36.13
N ASN A 29 19.42 54.61 35.45
CA ASN A 29 19.65 53.73 34.29
C ASN A 29 18.82 54.00 33.03
N LEU A 30 18.09 55.12 32.95
CA LEU A 30 17.44 55.53 31.71
C LEU A 30 18.46 56.20 30.76
N PRO A 31 18.31 56.02 29.43
CA PRO A 31 19.14 56.72 28.46
C PRO A 31 18.88 58.23 28.47
N CYS A 32 19.94 59.03 28.30
CA CYS A 32 19.95 60.49 28.32
C CYS A 32 20.91 61.06 27.28
N GLU A 33 20.65 62.26 26.77
CA GLU A 33 21.62 63.01 25.95
C GLU A 33 22.18 64.22 26.71
N SER A 34 21.49 64.62 27.77
CA SER A 34 21.82 65.78 28.58
C SER A 34 21.33 65.62 30.01
N LYS A 35 21.89 66.42 30.93
CA LYS A 35 21.45 66.45 32.33
C LYS A 35 19.93 66.68 32.49
N ALA A 36 19.29 67.34 31.52
CA ALA A 36 17.86 67.62 31.59
C ALA A 36 16.98 66.35 31.51
N ASP A 37 17.50 65.27 30.95
CA ASP A 37 16.77 64.01 30.74
C ASP A 37 16.68 63.16 32.02
N CYS A 38 17.55 63.44 33.00
CA CYS A 38 17.70 62.67 34.25
C CYS A 38 16.97 63.27 35.46
N GLY A 39 16.29 64.41 35.27
CA GLY A 39 15.67 65.15 36.36
C GLY A 39 16.67 65.96 37.20
N LEU A 40 16.15 66.65 38.23
CA LEU A 40 16.91 67.66 38.98
C LEU A 40 18.04 67.08 39.86
N ASP A 41 17.90 65.83 40.27
CA ASP A 41 18.77 65.19 41.27
C ASP A 41 19.77 64.20 40.64
N HIS A 42 19.82 64.04 39.32
CA HIS A 42 20.75 63.10 38.66
C HIS A 42 21.64 63.81 37.64
N ALA A 43 22.74 63.17 37.26
CA ALA A 43 23.61 63.60 36.17
C ALA A 43 23.45 62.67 34.97
N CYS A 44 23.47 63.23 33.76
CA CYS A 44 23.64 62.43 32.55
C CYS A 44 25.13 62.22 32.33
N VAL A 45 25.57 60.98 32.46
CA VAL A 45 26.97 60.57 32.30
C VAL A 45 27.00 59.45 31.29
N GLN A 46 27.75 59.63 30.20
CA GLN A 46 27.88 58.68 29.09
C GLN A 46 26.57 58.11 28.51
N GLY A 47 25.52 58.93 28.48
CA GLY A 47 24.27 58.53 27.86
C GLY A 47 23.26 57.89 28.81
N TYR A 48 23.56 57.80 30.12
CA TYR A 48 22.65 57.26 31.13
C TYR A 48 22.58 58.13 32.40
N CYS A 49 21.47 58.03 33.13
CA CYS A 49 21.20 58.81 34.33
C CYS A 49 21.74 58.18 35.62
N VAL A 50 22.55 58.92 36.38
CA VAL A 50 23.24 58.48 37.61
C VAL A 50 23.01 59.41 38.81
N ALA A 51 23.08 58.87 40.03
CA ALA A 51 22.87 59.60 41.30
C ALA A 51 23.98 60.64 41.58
N PRO A 52 23.72 61.71 42.34
CA PRO A 52 24.69 62.76 42.60
C PRO A 52 25.60 62.34 43.77
N GLY A 53 26.92 62.33 43.55
CA GLY A 53 27.91 61.98 44.58
C GLY A 53 28.35 60.51 44.56
N THR A 54 27.90 59.72 43.58
CA THR A 54 28.63 58.51 43.18
C THR A 54 29.89 58.95 42.46
N GLU A 55 31.05 58.47 42.91
CA GLU A 55 32.26 58.49 42.08
C GLU A 55 31.88 57.88 40.72
N PRO A 56 32.20 58.55 39.59
CA PRO A 56 31.74 58.09 38.29
C PRO A 56 32.40 56.74 37.97
N CYS A 57 31.58 55.74 37.63
CA CYS A 57 32.06 54.45 37.14
C CYS A 57 33.10 54.64 36.04
N GLY A 58 34.17 53.85 36.09
CA GLY A 58 35.24 53.88 35.12
C GLY A 58 36.37 54.83 35.45
N ASN A 59 36.57 55.16 36.72
CA ASN A 59 37.65 56.03 37.17
C ASN A 59 38.93 55.25 37.55
N GLY A 60 38.90 53.92 37.43
CA GLY A 60 40.00 53.00 37.70
C GLY A 60 40.11 52.63 39.18
N VAL A 61 39.08 52.90 39.98
CA VAL A 61 39.05 52.64 41.42
C VAL A 61 37.73 51.97 41.79
N ILE A 62 37.78 50.69 42.14
CA ILE A 62 36.62 49.93 42.62
C ILE A 62 36.07 50.54 43.92
N ASN A 63 34.86 51.09 43.84
CA ASN A 63 34.12 51.67 44.94
C ASN A 63 33.17 50.65 45.59
N SER A 64 32.55 51.01 46.74
CA SER A 64 31.69 50.08 47.50
C SER A 64 30.41 49.63 46.78
N ASN A 65 30.09 50.25 45.66
CA ASN A 65 28.90 50.05 44.84
C ASN A 65 29.23 49.53 43.42
N GLU A 66 30.47 49.08 43.20
CA GLU A 66 30.97 48.59 41.91
C GLU A 66 31.48 47.17 42.09
N GLU A 67 31.21 46.30 41.12
CA GLU A 67 31.73 44.93 41.10
C GLU A 67 33.11 44.88 40.41
N CYS A 68 33.35 45.81 39.50
CA CYS A 68 34.60 46.04 38.77
C CYS A 68 34.72 47.54 38.44
N ASP A 69 35.95 48.03 38.25
CA ASP A 69 36.23 49.35 37.67
C ASP A 69 37.65 49.33 37.12
N ASP A 70 37.74 49.00 35.82
CA ASP A 70 39.01 48.87 35.11
C ASP A 70 39.56 50.20 34.57
N GLY A 71 38.85 51.30 34.83
CA GLY A 71 39.29 52.64 34.43
C GLY A 71 38.96 53.05 32.99
N GLU A 72 39.24 54.35 32.75
CA GLU A 72 38.62 55.24 31.75
C GLU A 72 37.45 54.62 30.95
N GLN A 73 36.42 54.29 31.74
CA GLN A 73 35.01 54.01 31.43
C GLN A 73 34.58 52.62 30.94
N ASN A 74 35.38 51.55 31.09
CA ASN A 74 35.02 50.18 30.63
C ASN A 74 36.14 49.10 30.56
N GLY A 75 37.45 49.40 30.51
CA GLY A 75 38.49 48.35 30.46
C GLY A 75 38.56 47.41 29.23
N ALA A 76 37.82 47.67 28.15
CA ALA A 76 37.80 46.89 26.89
C ALA A 76 37.11 45.51 26.91
N GLY A 77 36.09 45.34 27.75
CA GLY A 77 35.21 44.16 27.72
C GLY A 77 35.19 43.35 29.02
N SER A 78 36.05 43.64 29.98
CA SER A 78 36.07 42.98 31.29
C SER A 78 35.11 43.59 32.33
N CYS A 79 34.59 44.80 32.08
CA CYS A 79 33.68 45.52 32.97
C CYS A 79 32.65 46.32 32.17
N THR A 80 31.37 46.26 32.57
CA THR A 80 30.31 47.01 31.86
C THR A 80 30.45 48.52 32.12
N PRO A 81 29.82 49.38 31.29
CA PRO A 81 29.78 50.83 31.55
C PRO A 81 29.08 51.22 32.87
N MET A 82 28.44 50.26 33.54
CA MET A 82 27.77 50.43 34.83
C MET A 82 28.56 49.84 36.00
N CYS A 83 29.82 49.43 35.77
CA CYS A 83 30.71 48.85 36.78
C CYS A 83 30.15 47.56 37.40
N THR A 84 29.42 46.79 36.59
CA THR A 84 29.01 45.42 36.90
C THR A 84 29.86 44.45 36.09
N LEU A 85 29.98 43.21 36.56
CA LEU A 85 30.60 42.17 35.75
C LEU A 85 29.69 41.85 34.56
N PRO A 86 30.22 41.82 33.32
CA PRO A 86 29.42 41.50 32.15
C PRO A 86 28.94 40.06 32.22
N THR A 87 27.75 39.82 31.69
CA THR A 87 27.17 38.49 31.58
C THR A 87 26.48 38.36 30.25
N CYS A 88 26.72 37.24 29.57
CA CYS A 88 26.03 36.94 28.33
C CYS A 88 24.51 37.16 28.41
N GLY A 89 24.01 37.96 27.48
CA GLY A 89 22.63 38.37 27.37
C GLY A 89 22.33 39.74 27.97
N ASP A 90 23.34 40.52 28.35
CA ASP A 90 23.18 41.88 28.90
C ASP A 90 23.25 42.98 27.82
N ALA A 91 23.33 42.59 26.55
CA ALA A 91 23.49 43.45 25.38
C ALA A 91 24.82 44.25 25.37
N PHE A 92 25.83 43.76 26.10
CA PHE A 92 27.18 44.30 26.10
C PHE A 92 28.20 43.21 25.75
N VAL A 93 28.85 43.35 24.59
CA VAL A 93 29.87 42.37 24.14
C VAL A 93 31.12 42.48 25.01
N SER A 94 31.36 41.45 25.81
CA SER A 94 32.47 41.35 26.76
C SER A 94 33.66 40.53 26.23
N ASP A 95 34.75 40.51 27.01
CA ASP A 95 35.95 39.74 26.68
C ASP A 95 35.66 38.23 26.71
N GLY A 96 35.65 37.61 25.52
CA GLY A 96 35.38 36.19 25.34
C GLY A 96 34.04 35.89 24.66
N GLU A 97 33.19 36.91 24.49
CA GLU A 97 31.96 36.82 23.71
C GLU A 97 32.25 37.18 22.25
N ALA A 98 31.64 36.43 21.33
CA ALA A 98 31.71 36.77 19.91
C ALA A 98 30.71 37.88 19.54
N CYS A 99 29.63 38.00 20.33
CA CYS A 99 28.48 38.88 20.15
C CYS A 99 27.63 38.86 21.44
N ASP A 100 26.76 39.84 21.63
CA ASP A 100 25.74 39.86 22.69
C ASP A 100 24.59 40.75 22.21
N ASP A 101 23.51 40.11 21.74
CA ASP A 101 22.31 40.79 21.25
C ASP A 101 21.16 40.73 22.29
N GLY A 102 21.48 40.49 23.57
CA GLY A 102 20.53 40.33 24.66
C GLY A 102 20.21 38.86 24.98
N PRO A 103 19.31 38.62 25.94
CA PRO A 103 19.15 37.31 26.60
C PRO A 103 18.61 36.21 25.68
N ASP A 104 17.91 36.58 24.61
CA ASP A 104 17.35 35.65 23.62
C ASP A 104 18.27 35.49 22.38
N GLY A 105 19.37 36.23 22.32
CA GLY A 105 20.23 36.29 21.14
C GLY A 105 19.55 36.91 19.91
N SER A 106 20.07 36.57 18.73
CA SER A 106 19.60 37.01 17.43
C SER A 106 19.98 36.01 16.33
N LYS A 107 19.60 36.31 15.09
CA LYS A 107 19.99 35.53 13.90
C LYS A 107 21.50 35.46 13.62
N THR A 108 22.30 36.26 14.31
CA THR A 108 23.77 36.24 14.21
C THR A 108 24.45 35.88 15.53
N CYS A 109 23.71 35.78 16.62
CA CYS A 109 24.24 35.59 17.96
C CYS A 109 23.40 34.62 18.79
N THR A 110 23.99 33.56 19.31
CA THR A 110 23.26 32.63 20.18
C THR A 110 23.02 33.24 21.57
N PRO A 111 22.04 32.72 22.35
CA PRO A 111 21.88 33.07 23.78
C PRO A 111 23.09 32.74 24.67
N ALA A 112 24.10 32.06 24.12
CA ALA A 112 25.38 31.78 24.78
C ALA A 112 26.50 32.72 24.31
N CYS A 113 26.16 33.80 23.60
CA CYS A 113 27.09 34.84 23.13
C CYS A 113 28.20 34.31 22.22
N ALA A 114 27.88 33.21 21.52
CA ALA A 114 28.67 32.66 20.44
C ALA A 114 28.07 33.11 19.11
N ALA A 115 28.94 33.24 18.09
CA ALA A 115 28.49 33.46 16.73
C ALA A 115 27.57 32.31 16.33
N ASN A 116 26.42 32.65 15.77
CA ASN A 116 25.48 31.64 15.33
C ASN A 116 26.02 30.89 14.10
N VAL A 117 25.95 29.56 14.15
CA VAL A 117 26.45 28.66 13.11
C VAL A 117 25.59 27.40 13.02
N CYS A 118 25.45 26.87 11.82
CA CYS A 118 24.67 25.67 11.58
C CYS A 118 25.10 24.49 12.46
N GLY A 119 24.13 23.93 13.19
CA GLY A 119 24.31 22.84 14.14
C GLY A 119 24.53 23.31 15.58
N ASP A 120 24.30 24.59 15.88
CA ASP A 120 24.37 25.13 17.25
C ASP A 120 23.01 25.06 18.00
N GLY A 121 21.95 24.64 17.30
CA GLY A 121 20.59 24.52 17.84
C GLY A 121 19.82 25.84 17.90
N HIS A 122 20.31 26.89 17.24
CA HIS A 122 19.65 28.18 17.11
C HIS A 122 19.57 28.57 15.63
N VAL A 123 18.36 28.79 15.12
CA VAL A 123 18.18 29.06 13.69
C VAL A 123 18.73 30.45 13.32
N GLY A 124 19.77 30.47 12.49
CA GLY A 124 20.45 31.66 11.98
C GLY A 124 19.71 32.46 10.91
N ALA A 125 20.42 33.42 10.33
CA ALA A 125 19.92 34.29 9.25
C ALA A 125 19.82 33.56 7.90
N ASP A 126 20.75 32.66 7.62
CA ASP A 126 20.87 31.90 6.38
C ASP A 126 20.41 30.44 6.53
N GLU A 127 19.75 30.12 7.65
CA GLU A 127 19.32 28.77 8.02
C GLU A 127 17.79 28.68 8.03
N GLU A 128 17.27 27.56 7.52
CA GLU A 128 15.84 27.27 7.52
C GLU A 128 15.42 26.49 8.78
N CYS A 129 16.36 25.74 9.35
CA CYS A 129 16.22 24.92 10.54
C CYS A 129 17.57 24.78 11.25
N ASP A 130 17.56 24.40 12.53
CA ASP A 130 18.76 23.97 13.25
C ASP A 130 18.35 23.10 14.45
N ASN A 131 18.54 21.78 14.32
CA ASN A 131 18.31 20.80 15.38
C ASN A 131 19.61 20.44 16.13
N GLY A 132 20.62 21.29 16.04
CA GLY A 132 21.92 21.14 16.69
C GLY A 132 22.69 19.94 16.13
N GLU A 133 23.23 19.13 17.04
CA GLU A 133 23.93 17.88 16.71
C GLU A 133 23.03 16.85 16.00
N SER A 134 21.71 17.07 15.94
CA SER A 134 20.75 16.18 15.26
C SER A 134 20.53 16.53 13.79
N ASN A 135 21.21 17.56 13.27
CA ASN A 135 21.22 17.85 11.84
C ASN A 135 21.89 16.71 11.08
N GLY A 136 21.32 16.30 9.94
CA GLY A 136 21.87 15.18 9.20
C GLY A 136 21.02 14.72 8.03
N VAL A 137 21.26 13.48 7.62
CA VAL A 137 20.54 12.80 6.53
C VAL A 137 19.21 12.19 6.97
N GLU A 138 18.95 12.21 8.28
CA GLU A 138 17.72 11.75 8.91
C GLU A 138 17.17 12.90 9.76
N GLY A 139 15.85 13.04 9.79
CA GLY A 139 15.15 14.08 10.54
C GLY A 139 14.88 15.34 9.71
N PRO A 140 14.28 16.37 10.31
CA PRO A 140 13.70 17.48 9.53
C PRO A 140 14.72 18.56 9.12
N CYS A 141 16.01 18.38 9.44
CA CYS A 141 17.04 19.38 9.16
C CYS A 141 18.33 18.74 8.65
N SER A 142 18.81 19.24 7.51
CA SER A 142 20.03 18.79 6.85
C SER A 142 21.29 19.25 7.58
N ALA A 143 22.44 18.67 7.22
CA ALA A 143 23.75 19.06 7.75
C ALA A 143 24.19 20.49 7.33
N ASP A 144 23.53 21.08 6.34
CA ASP A 144 23.70 22.46 5.88
C ASP A 144 22.54 23.38 6.29
N CYS A 145 21.73 22.95 7.26
CA CYS A 145 20.63 23.72 7.87
C CYS A 145 19.55 24.18 6.89
N THR A 146 19.31 23.37 5.86
CA THR A 146 18.13 23.42 5.01
C THR A 146 17.12 22.38 5.50
N VAL A 147 15.83 22.64 5.30
CA VAL A 147 14.80 21.66 5.68
C VAL A 147 14.88 20.46 4.74
N ASN A 148 15.00 19.26 5.30
CA ASN A 148 14.87 18.02 4.52
C ASN A 148 13.42 17.94 4.01
N ALA A 149 13.25 17.69 2.73
CA ALA A 149 11.97 17.71 2.07
C ALA A 149 11.88 16.67 0.95
N CYS A 150 10.69 16.09 0.81
CA CYS A 150 10.42 15.01 -0.11
C CYS A 150 10.98 15.21 -1.52
N GLY A 151 11.84 14.28 -1.93
CA GLY A 151 12.49 14.26 -3.23
C GLY A 151 13.90 14.85 -3.23
N ASP A 152 14.45 15.21 -2.06
CA ASP A 152 15.84 15.63 -1.89
C ASP A 152 16.79 14.46 -1.57
N GLY A 153 16.24 13.31 -1.18
CA GLY A 153 16.97 12.08 -0.87
C GLY A 153 17.46 12.00 0.58
N PHE A 154 16.94 12.85 1.47
CA PHE A 154 17.13 12.81 2.91
C PHE A 154 15.79 12.57 3.58
N MET A 155 15.74 11.58 4.47
CA MET A 155 14.47 11.15 5.05
C MET A 155 14.07 12.05 6.22
N ALA A 156 12.99 12.82 6.04
CA ALA A 156 12.39 13.63 7.09
C ALA A 156 11.50 12.79 8.03
N ASP A 157 11.19 13.33 9.22
CA ASP A 157 10.38 12.61 10.23
C ASP A 157 8.94 12.28 9.79
N ASP A 158 8.42 13.03 8.82
CA ASP A 158 7.09 12.88 8.24
C ASP A 158 7.08 12.10 6.91
N GLU A 159 8.22 11.52 6.52
CA GLU A 159 8.38 10.71 5.32
C GLU A 159 8.59 9.24 5.66
N GLU A 160 8.01 8.34 4.87
CA GLU A 160 8.23 6.90 5.04
C GLU A 160 9.40 6.39 4.18
N CYS A 161 9.76 7.15 3.15
CA CYS A 161 10.86 6.90 2.22
C CYS A 161 11.26 8.22 1.52
N ASP A 162 12.48 8.31 1.01
CA ASP A 162 12.86 9.33 0.03
C ASP A 162 14.01 8.83 -0.86
N ASP A 163 13.68 8.41 -2.08
CA ASP A 163 14.67 8.04 -3.11
C ASP A 163 15.12 9.26 -3.95
N GLY A 164 14.83 10.46 -3.48
CA GLY A 164 15.15 11.74 -4.10
C GLY A 164 14.44 11.93 -5.43
N GLN A 165 15.23 12.24 -6.46
CA GLN A 165 14.71 12.39 -7.83
C GLN A 165 14.16 11.08 -8.42
N ALA A 166 14.36 9.93 -7.76
CA ALA A 166 13.81 8.65 -8.20
C ALA A 166 12.39 8.38 -7.65
N ASN A 167 11.85 9.26 -6.79
CA ASN A 167 10.46 9.19 -6.37
C ASN A 167 9.54 9.30 -7.58
N ALA A 168 8.58 8.38 -7.70
CA ALA A 168 7.68 8.30 -8.84
C ALA A 168 6.41 7.55 -8.47
N ALA A 169 5.33 7.73 -9.23
CA ALA A 169 4.07 7.02 -9.00
C ALA A 169 4.24 5.49 -9.11
N GLU A 170 5.18 5.03 -9.94
CA GLU A 170 5.46 3.62 -10.14
C GLU A 170 6.69 3.13 -9.35
N ALA A 171 7.33 3.98 -8.55
CA ALA A 171 8.46 3.59 -7.71
C ALA A 171 7.98 3.07 -6.35
N MET A 172 8.87 2.40 -5.61
CA MET A 172 8.58 1.97 -4.23
C MET A 172 8.36 3.16 -3.30
N CYS A 173 8.94 4.32 -3.64
CA CYS A 173 8.69 5.58 -2.97
C CYS A 173 7.86 6.51 -3.87
N THR A 174 6.67 6.90 -3.39
CA THR A 174 5.72 7.72 -4.14
C THR A 174 6.22 9.17 -4.27
N PRO A 175 5.61 9.99 -5.15
CA PRO A 175 5.95 11.42 -5.26
C PRO A 175 5.63 12.25 -4.00
N VAL A 176 4.97 11.64 -3.00
CA VAL A 176 4.65 12.25 -1.71
C VAL A 176 5.37 11.56 -0.55
N CYS A 177 6.44 10.80 -0.85
CA CYS A 177 7.33 10.18 0.14
C CYS A 177 6.63 9.23 1.11
N THR A 178 5.60 8.56 0.60
CA THR A 178 5.00 7.38 1.24
C THR A 178 5.53 6.12 0.57
N VAL A 179 5.60 5.02 1.31
CA VAL A 179 5.88 3.74 0.67
C VAL A 179 4.69 3.37 -0.20
N ASN A 180 4.97 3.02 -1.45
CA ASN A 180 3.97 2.59 -2.41
C ASN A 180 3.41 1.22 -1.99
N VAL A 181 2.11 1.15 -1.73
CA VAL A 181 1.41 -0.05 -1.28
C VAL A 181 0.06 -0.20 -1.98
N CYS A 182 -0.30 -1.44 -2.29
CA CYS A 182 -1.62 -1.81 -2.79
C CYS A 182 -2.78 -1.10 -2.08
N GLY A 183 -3.58 -0.35 -2.84
CA GLY A 183 -4.75 0.42 -2.39
C GLY A 183 -4.46 1.86 -1.99
N ASP A 184 -3.27 2.39 -2.28
CA ASP A 184 -2.86 3.76 -1.91
C ASP A 184 -3.06 4.83 -3.00
N GLY A 185 -3.55 4.45 -4.18
CA GLY A 185 -3.74 5.33 -5.33
C GLY A 185 -2.53 5.41 -6.28
N TYR A 186 -1.48 4.61 -6.05
CA TYR A 186 -0.28 4.55 -6.88
C TYR A 186 -0.01 3.11 -7.36
N GLU A 187 0.23 2.94 -8.66
CA GLU A 187 0.54 1.61 -9.23
C GLU A 187 2.06 1.36 -9.27
N ALA A 188 2.63 0.76 -8.22
CA ALA A 188 4.04 0.39 -8.21
C ALA A 188 4.45 -0.44 -9.44
N ALA A 189 5.73 -0.40 -9.82
CA ALA A 189 6.27 -1.26 -10.86
C ALA A 189 6.19 -2.76 -10.51
N SER A 190 6.16 -3.08 -9.21
CA SER A 190 5.95 -4.43 -8.69
C SER A 190 4.48 -4.85 -8.60
N GLU A 191 3.55 -3.91 -8.78
CA GLU A 191 2.11 -4.16 -8.69
C GLU A 191 1.50 -4.21 -10.10
N GLY A 192 0.63 -5.20 -10.34
CA GLY A 192 -0.03 -5.39 -11.64
C GLY A 192 -1.21 -4.45 -11.88
N CYS A 193 -1.72 -3.85 -10.80
CA CYS A 193 -2.78 -2.86 -10.75
C CYS A 193 -2.88 -2.27 -9.33
N ASP A 194 -3.66 -1.19 -9.15
CA ASP A 194 -4.04 -0.66 -7.84
C ASP A 194 -5.57 -0.71 -7.65
N SER A 195 -6.02 -1.10 -6.46
CA SER A 195 -7.42 -1.45 -6.16
C SER A 195 -8.40 -0.25 -6.20
N ASP A 196 -7.92 0.96 -6.47
CA ASP A 196 -8.72 2.19 -6.50
C ASP A 196 -9.13 2.66 -7.93
N ASP A 197 -8.48 2.19 -9.01
CA ASP A 197 -8.68 2.73 -10.38
C ASP A 197 -9.56 1.89 -11.32
N ARG A 198 -10.66 1.35 -10.82
CA ARG A 198 -11.65 0.58 -11.63
C ARG A 198 -11.11 -0.71 -12.27
N ASP A 199 -9.89 -1.14 -11.96
CA ASP A 199 -9.38 -2.46 -12.28
C ASP A 199 -9.86 -3.50 -11.24
N VAL A 200 -10.14 -4.72 -11.70
CA VAL A 200 -10.51 -5.83 -10.80
C VAL A 200 -9.21 -6.40 -10.22
N CYS A 201 -8.81 -5.91 -9.05
CA CYS A 201 -7.61 -6.32 -8.33
C CYS A 201 -7.95 -7.14 -7.10
N THR A 202 -7.09 -8.08 -6.74
CA THR A 202 -7.12 -8.69 -5.40
C THR A 202 -6.55 -7.74 -4.35
N GLU A 203 -6.77 -8.03 -3.06
CA GLU A 203 -6.11 -7.30 -1.94
C GLU A 203 -4.57 -7.47 -1.94
N ALA A 204 -4.04 -8.38 -2.75
CA ALA A 204 -2.61 -8.58 -2.96
C ALA A 204 -2.09 -7.90 -4.25
N CYS A 205 -2.89 -7.02 -4.87
CA CYS A 205 -2.59 -6.34 -6.13
C CYS A 205 -2.21 -7.27 -7.29
N GLU A 206 -2.83 -8.46 -7.29
CA GLU A 206 -2.85 -9.33 -8.45
C GLU A 206 -4.04 -8.95 -9.33
N PHE A 207 -3.79 -8.87 -10.64
CA PHE A 207 -4.83 -8.56 -11.60
C PHE A 207 -5.74 -9.78 -11.80
N VAL A 208 -7.05 -9.59 -11.69
CA VAL A 208 -8.05 -10.65 -11.91
C VAL A 208 -8.37 -10.70 -13.40
N PHE A 209 -7.82 -11.70 -14.10
CA PHE A 209 -8.08 -11.93 -15.52
C PHE A 209 -9.44 -12.59 -15.76
N PHE A 210 -9.90 -13.37 -14.78
CA PHE A 210 -11.18 -14.04 -14.83
C PHE A 210 -11.65 -14.32 -13.40
N SER A 211 -12.93 -14.11 -13.14
CA SER A 211 -13.57 -14.55 -11.91
C SER A 211 -15.01 -14.90 -12.25
N ASP A 212 -15.41 -16.11 -11.89
CA ASP A 212 -16.79 -16.57 -11.93
C ASP A 212 -17.15 -17.10 -10.55
N ASP A 213 -17.92 -16.29 -9.83
CA ASP A 213 -18.75 -16.72 -8.72
C ASP A 213 -20.15 -16.96 -9.29
N VAL A 214 -20.60 -18.22 -9.24
CA VAL A 214 -21.87 -18.66 -9.82
C VAL A 214 -23.06 -17.93 -9.18
N ASP A 215 -22.90 -17.34 -8.00
CA ASP A 215 -23.91 -16.51 -7.34
C ASP A 215 -24.14 -15.16 -8.01
N ALA A 216 -23.12 -14.60 -8.69
CA ALA A 216 -23.21 -13.32 -9.38
C ALA A 216 -23.97 -13.37 -10.73
N GLY A 217 -24.25 -14.57 -11.26
CA GLY A 217 -25.00 -14.80 -12.51
C GLY A 217 -24.37 -15.87 -13.41
N ILE A 218 -24.97 -16.14 -14.58
CA ILE A 218 -24.43 -17.11 -15.54
C ILE A 218 -23.42 -16.39 -16.46
N GLY A 219 -22.14 -16.41 -16.10
CA GLY A 219 -21.04 -15.72 -16.79
C GLY A 219 -20.62 -16.36 -18.11
N GLY A 220 -21.46 -16.36 -19.14
CA GLY A 220 -21.06 -16.73 -20.51
C GLY A 220 -20.53 -18.16 -20.72
N TRP A 221 -20.52 -19.00 -19.69
CA TRP A 221 -20.14 -20.41 -19.74
C TRP A 221 -21.02 -21.18 -20.71
N THR A 222 -20.39 -22.10 -21.41
CA THR A 222 -21.04 -22.97 -22.40
C THR A 222 -20.73 -24.43 -22.09
N HIS A 223 -21.48 -25.33 -22.71
CA HIS A 223 -21.20 -26.77 -22.67
C HIS A 223 -20.79 -27.23 -24.08
N ASN A 224 -19.95 -28.28 -24.11
CA ASN A 224 -19.55 -29.08 -25.27
C ASN A 224 -19.77 -28.46 -26.68
N LEU A 225 -18.76 -27.74 -27.19
CA LEU A 225 -18.77 -27.21 -28.57
C LEU A 225 -18.24 -28.20 -29.62
N ASP A 226 -17.52 -29.26 -29.21
CA ASP A 226 -16.72 -30.08 -30.14
C ASP A 226 -17.27 -31.48 -30.39
N GLN A 227 -18.24 -31.96 -29.60
CA GLN A 227 -18.94 -33.21 -29.85
C GLN A 227 -20.41 -33.13 -29.49
N GLN A 228 -21.16 -32.32 -30.25
CA GLN A 228 -22.54 -32.72 -30.51
C GLN A 228 -22.44 -33.94 -31.45
N PRO A 229 -22.76 -35.18 -31.03
CA PRO A 229 -23.19 -36.14 -32.02
C PRO A 229 -24.34 -35.46 -32.76
N ALA A 230 -24.32 -35.46 -34.10
CA ALA A 230 -25.41 -34.93 -34.90
C ALA A 230 -26.74 -35.37 -34.27
N PRO A 231 -27.78 -34.52 -34.18
CA PRO A 231 -28.89 -34.67 -33.21
C PRO A 231 -29.67 -36.01 -33.21
N ASN A 232 -29.35 -36.99 -34.05
CA ASN A 232 -30.19 -38.15 -34.34
C ASN A 232 -29.43 -39.46 -34.63
N GLN A 233 -28.16 -39.70 -34.26
CA GLN A 233 -27.50 -40.96 -34.68
C GLN A 233 -27.51 -42.13 -33.68
N PHE A 234 -27.79 -41.90 -32.38
CA PHE A 234 -27.86 -42.99 -31.38
C PHE A 234 -29.09 -42.97 -30.47
N CYS A 235 -29.96 -41.98 -30.59
CA CYS A 235 -31.18 -41.88 -29.80
C CYS A 235 -32.41 -42.19 -30.66
N ASP A 236 -32.77 -43.48 -30.73
CA ASP A 236 -34.11 -44.10 -30.85
C ASP A 236 -34.13 -45.34 -31.78
N PRO A 237 -34.78 -46.47 -31.38
CA PRO A 237 -36.18 -46.70 -31.75
C PRO A 237 -37.10 -47.06 -30.54
N PRO A 238 -38.43 -47.03 -30.72
CA PRO A 238 -39.38 -46.39 -29.80
C PRO A 238 -39.92 -47.28 -28.66
N ASP A 239 -39.11 -48.20 -28.10
CA ASP A 239 -39.63 -49.18 -27.12
C ASP A 239 -38.80 -49.36 -25.84
N VAL A 240 -37.82 -48.50 -25.59
CA VAL A 240 -37.13 -48.43 -24.28
C VAL A 240 -36.85 -46.96 -23.97
N THR A 241 -37.23 -46.50 -22.78
CA THR A 241 -36.82 -45.22 -22.19
C THR A 241 -35.29 -45.15 -22.10
N ILE A 242 -34.65 -44.66 -23.16
CA ILE A 242 -33.21 -44.36 -23.20
C ILE A 242 -33.07 -42.88 -22.84
N HIS A 243 -32.52 -42.58 -21.65
CA HIS A 243 -32.12 -41.24 -21.27
C HIS A 243 -30.80 -40.90 -21.96
N CYS A 244 -30.86 -40.43 -23.20
CA CYS A 244 -29.75 -39.71 -23.80
C CYS A 244 -29.66 -38.33 -23.12
N ALA A 245 -28.93 -38.20 -22.01
CA ALA A 245 -28.68 -36.88 -21.47
C ALA A 245 -27.51 -36.22 -22.23
N ALA A 246 -27.86 -35.32 -23.14
CA ALA A 246 -26.93 -34.34 -23.67
C ALA A 246 -26.58 -33.34 -22.54
N ASP A 247 -25.29 -33.04 -22.40
CA ASP A 247 -24.72 -31.81 -21.83
C ASP A 247 -25.41 -31.25 -20.56
N GLN A 248 -25.16 -31.89 -19.42
CA GLN A 248 -25.89 -31.64 -18.16
C GLN A 248 -25.29 -30.60 -17.22
N TRP A 249 -24.24 -29.87 -17.61
CA TRP A 249 -23.70 -28.81 -16.76
C TRP A 249 -24.74 -27.71 -16.54
N ILE A 250 -25.24 -27.61 -15.30
CA ILE A 250 -26.27 -26.66 -14.89
C ILE A 250 -25.84 -25.88 -13.66
N ARG A 251 -26.36 -24.67 -13.53
CA ARG A 251 -26.32 -23.92 -12.28
C ARG A 251 -27.32 -24.54 -11.30
N THR A 252 -26.85 -25.05 -10.17
CA THR A 252 -27.71 -25.65 -9.14
C THR A 252 -27.45 -25.03 -7.78
N SER A 253 -28.43 -25.09 -6.88
CA SER A 253 -28.24 -24.59 -5.52
C SER A 253 -27.51 -25.60 -4.65
N VAL A 254 -26.51 -25.14 -3.91
CA VAL A 254 -25.67 -25.97 -3.03
C VAL A 254 -25.90 -25.72 -1.54
N SER A 255 -26.97 -24.99 -1.18
CA SER A 255 -27.28 -24.61 0.20
C SER A 255 -27.50 -25.79 1.17
N ASN A 256 -27.73 -26.99 0.63
CA ASN A 256 -27.93 -28.23 1.39
C ASN A 256 -26.68 -29.15 1.39
N LEU A 257 -25.63 -28.78 0.64
CA LEU A 257 -24.36 -29.49 0.61
C LEU A 257 -23.46 -28.99 1.76
N ALA A 258 -22.34 -29.67 2.02
CA ALA A 258 -21.41 -29.31 3.09
C ALA A 258 -21.03 -27.82 3.05
N ASN A 259 -20.86 -27.19 4.21
CA ASN A 259 -20.55 -25.75 4.32
C ASN A 259 -19.39 -25.37 3.38
N HIS A 260 -19.68 -24.52 2.40
CA HIS A 260 -18.67 -23.99 1.49
C HIS A 260 -17.67 -23.12 2.27
N PRO A 261 -16.38 -23.08 1.86
CA PRO A 261 -15.33 -22.36 2.58
C PRO A 261 -15.58 -20.86 2.71
N ASP A 262 -16.37 -20.27 1.81
CA ASP A 262 -16.67 -18.82 1.79
C ASP A 262 -17.78 -18.37 2.77
N GLY A 263 -18.10 -19.18 3.77
CA GLY A 263 -18.83 -18.67 4.95
C GLY A 263 -20.28 -18.28 4.73
N GLY A 264 -20.99 -18.91 3.78
CA GLY A 264 -22.44 -18.85 3.66
C GLY A 264 -23.00 -18.08 2.46
N ASP A 265 -22.14 -17.53 1.60
CA ASP A 265 -22.58 -16.84 0.37
C ASP A 265 -22.75 -17.78 -0.84
N SER A 266 -22.12 -18.97 -0.87
CA SER A 266 -22.26 -19.92 -1.99
C SER A 266 -23.68 -20.49 -2.09
N THR A 267 -24.59 -19.81 -2.78
CA THR A 267 -25.96 -20.32 -2.95
C THR A 267 -26.07 -21.25 -4.15
N PHE A 268 -25.14 -21.15 -5.11
CA PHE A 268 -25.12 -21.94 -6.32
C PHE A 268 -23.70 -22.37 -6.73
N ALA A 269 -23.63 -23.47 -7.48
CA ALA A 269 -22.40 -23.92 -8.14
C ALA A 269 -22.74 -24.49 -9.52
N TRP A 270 -21.72 -24.68 -10.35
CA TRP A 270 -21.83 -25.48 -11.56
C TRP A 270 -21.89 -26.95 -11.19
N TYR A 271 -22.88 -27.67 -11.71
CA TYR A 271 -23.11 -29.08 -11.43
C TYR A 271 -23.15 -29.87 -12.72
N SER A 272 -22.37 -30.95 -12.80
CA SER A 272 -22.25 -31.78 -14.00
C SER A 272 -23.52 -32.51 -14.40
N GLY A 273 -24.49 -32.66 -13.49
CA GLY A 273 -25.48 -33.73 -13.57
C GLY A 273 -24.91 -35.03 -13.00
N ASP A 274 -25.81 -35.96 -12.66
CA ASP A 274 -25.43 -37.31 -12.28
C ASP A 274 -25.25 -38.15 -13.55
N LEU A 275 -24.01 -38.54 -13.83
CA LEU A 275 -23.69 -39.37 -14.98
C LEU A 275 -24.04 -40.84 -14.77
N SER A 276 -24.47 -41.27 -13.57
CA SER A 276 -24.87 -42.67 -13.34
C SER A 276 -26.18 -43.06 -14.05
N ASP A 277 -26.96 -42.10 -14.55
CA ASP A 277 -28.32 -42.34 -15.10
C ASP A 277 -28.38 -42.40 -16.64
N VAL A 278 -27.24 -42.26 -17.33
CA VAL A 278 -27.17 -42.17 -18.79
C VAL A 278 -26.77 -43.54 -19.38
N GLN A 279 -26.89 -43.80 -20.68
CA GLN A 279 -26.41 -45.05 -21.30
C GLN A 279 -25.28 -44.78 -22.31
N GLY A 280 -24.05 -45.27 -22.04
CA GLY A 280 -22.87 -45.16 -22.91
C GLY A 280 -21.64 -44.56 -22.20
N PRO A 281 -20.49 -44.38 -22.87
CA PRO A 281 -19.37 -43.60 -22.33
C PRO A 281 -19.78 -42.14 -22.31
N MET A 282 -19.72 -41.53 -21.13
CA MET A 282 -20.23 -40.18 -20.91
C MET A 282 -19.09 -39.30 -20.53
N THR A 283 -18.86 -38.30 -21.36
CA THR A 283 -17.97 -37.20 -21.00
C THR A 283 -18.79 -35.93 -21.08
N ALA A 284 -18.74 -35.12 -20.03
CA ALA A 284 -19.37 -33.81 -19.99
C ALA A 284 -18.32 -32.75 -19.70
N ARG A 285 -18.24 -31.73 -20.56
CA ARG A 285 -17.29 -30.62 -20.40
C ARG A 285 -18.03 -29.30 -20.21
N LEU A 286 -17.76 -28.63 -19.09
CA LEU A 286 -18.09 -27.23 -18.87
C LEU A 286 -16.97 -26.37 -19.44
N VAL A 287 -17.33 -25.40 -20.29
CA VAL A 287 -16.38 -24.58 -21.04
C VAL A 287 -16.55 -23.11 -20.66
N SER A 288 -15.46 -22.49 -20.22
CA SER A 288 -15.44 -21.06 -19.89
C SER A 288 -15.66 -20.19 -21.13
N PRO A 289 -16.06 -18.92 -20.95
CA PRO A 289 -15.82 -17.90 -21.97
C PRO A 289 -14.35 -17.85 -22.40
N GLU A 290 -14.07 -17.15 -23.50
CA GLU A 290 -12.69 -16.78 -23.84
C GLU A 290 -12.11 -15.87 -22.76
N ILE A 291 -10.95 -16.26 -22.24
CA ILE A 291 -10.18 -15.55 -21.22
C ILE A 291 -8.95 -14.98 -21.91
N ASP A 292 -8.75 -13.67 -21.80
CA ASP A 292 -7.67 -12.96 -22.47
C ASP A 292 -6.46 -12.82 -21.53
N LEU A 293 -5.44 -13.65 -21.73
CA LEU A 293 -4.17 -13.61 -21.00
C LEU A 293 -3.06 -12.91 -21.80
N THR A 294 -3.41 -12.16 -22.85
CA THR A 294 -2.40 -11.51 -23.70
C THR A 294 -1.57 -10.47 -22.96
N GLY A 295 -2.15 -9.83 -21.94
CA GLY A 295 -1.47 -8.90 -21.03
C GLY A 295 -1.00 -9.54 -19.71
N ALA A 296 -1.05 -10.86 -19.56
CA ALA A 296 -0.72 -11.52 -18.30
C ALA A 296 0.79 -11.74 -18.12
N ALA A 297 1.26 -11.58 -16.89
CA ALA A 297 2.62 -11.86 -16.45
C ALA A 297 2.62 -12.92 -15.35
N ALA A 298 3.58 -13.86 -15.42
CA ALA A 298 3.76 -14.85 -14.38
C ALA A 298 4.08 -14.20 -13.01
N PRO A 299 3.61 -14.77 -11.88
CA PRO A 299 2.80 -15.99 -11.80
C PRO A 299 1.34 -15.76 -12.22
N ILE A 300 0.79 -16.69 -13.00
CA ILE A 300 -0.64 -16.75 -13.37
C ILE A 300 -1.21 -18.00 -12.70
N THR A 301 -2.18 -17.81 -11.81
CA THR A 301 -2.74 -18.88 -10.98
C THR A 301 -4.22 -19.05 -11.29
N LEU A 302 -4.61 -20.28 -11.64
CA LEU A 302 -5.99 -20.74 -11.60
C LEU A 302 -6.30 -21.25 -10.20
N SER A 303 -7.42 -20.84 -9.63
CA SER A 303 -7.98 -21.36 -8.38
C SER A 303 -9.46 -21.65 -8.56
N PHE A 304 -9.96 -22.71 -7.93
CA PHE A 304 -11.39 -23.01 -7.88
C PHE A 304 -11.70 -23.90 -6.68
N PHE A 305 -12.97 -23.94 -6.29
CA PHE A 305 -13.49 -24.90 -5.33
C PHE A 305 -14.26 -26.00 -6.04
N HIS A 306 -14.17 -27.22 -5.51
CA HIS A 306 -14.97 -28.33 -6.02
C HIS A 306 -15.41 -29.32 -4.95
N LEU A 307 -16.49 -30.04 -5.25
CA LEU A 307 -17.02 -31.16 -4.47
C LEU A 307 -17.42 -32.24 -5.47
N TYR A 308 -17.08 -33.50 -5.21
CA TYR A 308 -17.33 -34.58 -6.17
C TYR A 308 -17.52 -35.95 -5.51
N ASP A 309 -18.27 -36.81 -6.21
CA ASP A 309 -18.39 -38.24 -5.95
C ASP A 309 -18.17 -38.99 -7.28
N PHE A 310 -17.03 -39.66 -7.41
CA PHE A 310 -16.61 -40.45 -8.57
C PHE A 310 -16.32 -41.89 -8.16
N LYS A 311 -17.17 -42.44 -7.27
CA LYS A 311 -16.89 -43.69 -6.60
C LYS A 311 -17.16 -44.89 -7.50
N ASP A 312 -16.06 -45.53 -7.91
CA ASP A 312 -16.08 -46.83 -8.58
C ASP A 312 -16.44 -47.97 -7.60
N ILE A 313 -17.30 -48.89 -8.04
CA ILE A 313 -17.84 -50.02 -7.27
C ILE A 313 -17.29 -51.36 -7.78
N GLY A 314 -16.14 -51.83 -7.28
CA GLY A 314 -15.82 -53.23 -7.53
C GLY A 314 -14.45 -53.74 -7.15
N GLU A 315 -13.38 -52.97 -7.35
CA GLU A 315 -12.02 -53.50 -7.18
C GLU A 315 -11.08 -52.42 -6.61
N PRO A 316 -10.20 -52.76 -5.65
CA PRO A 316 -9.20 -51.81 -5.14
C PRO A 316 -8.28 -51.32 -6.26
N ASN A 317 -8.19 -50.00 -6.44
CA ASN A 317 -7.37 -49.34 -7.47
C ASN A 317 -7.84 -49.55 -8.92
N SER A 318 -9.12 -49.90 -9.13
CA SER A 318 -9.82 -49.62 -10.40
C SER A 318 -10.44 -48.22 -10.29
N TYR A 319 -10.21 -47.41 -11.31
CA TYR A 319 -10.80 -46.09 -11.42
C TYR A 319 -11.39 -45.92 -12.82
N GLY A 320 -12.70 -46.15 -12.89
CA GLY A 320 -13.52 -45.92 -14.08
C GLY A 320 -14.12 -44.52 -14.14
N ASP A 321 -14.36 -43.88 -13.00
CA ASP A 321 -14.95 -42.53 -12.93
C ASP A 321 -13.94 -41.49 -12.48
N GLY A 322 -14.01 -40.29 -13.08
CA GLY A 322 -13.21 -39.18 -12.61
C GLY A 322 -13.32 -37.93 -13.47
N ALA A 323 -12.54 -36.91 -13.10
CA ALA A 323 -12.57 -35.63 -13.77
C ALA A 323 -11.19 -34.98 -13.89
N ILE A 324 -11.04 -34.14 -14.92
CA ILE A 324 -9.83 -33.37 -15.20
C ILE A 324 -10.19 -31.92 -15.52
N VAL A 325 -9.20 -31.04 -15.41
CA VAL A 325 -9.26 -29.69 -15.98
C VAL A 325 -8.34 -29.62 -17.18
N GLU A 326 -8.84 -29.01 -18.25
CA GLU A 326 -8.16 -28.85 -19.52
C GLU A 326 -8.16 -27.39 -19.96
N VAL A 327 -7.25 -27.06 -20.87
CA VAL A 327 -7.15 -25.74 -21.48
C VAL A 327 -7.10 -25.87 -22.99
N SER A 328 -7.76 -24.95 -23.68
CA SER A 328 -7.67 -24.78 -25.13
C SER A 328 -7.15 -23.38 -25.44
N VAL A 329 -6.10 -23.31 -26.25
CA VAL A 329 -5.46 -22.04 -26.65
C VAL A 329 -5.98 -21.65 -28.04
N ASP A 330 -6.53 -20.44 -28.17
CA ASP A 330 -7.07 -19.89 -29.42
C ASP A 330 -8.07 -20.81 -30.15
N GLY A 331 -8.82 -21.63 -29.40
CA GLY A 331 -9.75 -22.62 -29.94
C GLY A 331 -9.06 -23.85 -30.58
N GLY A 332 -7.80 -24.09 -30.23
CA GLY A 332 -7.03 -25.27 -30.59
C GLY A 332 -7.44 -26.53 -29.80
N PRO A 333 -6.65 -27.62 -29.92
CA PRO A 333 -6.93 -28.85 -29.18
C PRO A 333 -6.91 -28.62 -27.66
N TRP A 334 -7.65 -29.47 -26.94
CA TRP A 334 -7.67 -29.47 -25.49
C TRP A 334 -6.46 -30.22 -24.94
N GLU A 335 -5.79 -29.60 -23.97
CA GLU A 335 -4.65 -30.16 -23.26
C GLU A 335 -4.95 -30.19 -21.76
N GLN A 336 -4.58 -31.29 -21.11
CA GLN A 336 -4.79 -31.45 -19.67
C GLN A 336 -3.89 -30.49 -18.87
N LEU A 337 -4.49 -29.77 -17.91
CA LEU A 337 -3.75 -29.03 -16.89
C LEU A 337 -3.23 -29.99 -15.83
N ALA A 338 -1.95 -29.88 -15.49
CA ALA A 338 -1.35 -30.61 -14.38
C ALA A 338 -1.77 -29.97 -13.06
N LEU A 339 -2.62 -30.65 -12.30
CA LEU A 339 -3.14 -30.18 -11.02
C LEU A 339 -2.64 -31.07 -9.87
N PRO A 340 -2.19 -30.48 -8.75
CA PRO A 340 -1.71 -31.24 -7.60
C PRO A 340 -2.78 -32.12 -6.95
N GLY A 341 -4.07 -31.80 -7.12
CA GLY A 341 -5.17 -32.59 -6.55
C GLY A 341 -5.51 -33.88 -7.31
N TYR A 342 -4.87 -34.19 -8.45
CA TYR A 342 -5.06 -35.50 -9.09
C TYR A 342 -4.49 -36.62 -8.23
N THR A 343 -5.32 -37.60 -7.88
CA THR A 343 -4.98 -38.63 -6.89
C THR A 343 -4.70 -40.01 -7.49
N ALA A 344 -5.18 -40.28 -8.71
CA ALA A 344 -4.88 -41.52 -9.43
C ALA A 344 -5.07 -41.36 -10.95
N THR A 345 -4.59 -42.34 -11.70
CA THR A 345 -4.81 -42.45 -13.14
C THR A 345 -6.09 -43.23 -13.43
N ILE A 346 -6.93 -42.74 -14.33
CA ILE A 346 -8.07 -43.50 -14.86
C ILE A 346 -7.52 -44.72 -15.60
N ASN A 347 -7.84 -45.90 -15.11
CA ASN A 347 -7.22 -47.16 -15.54
C ASN A 347 -8.24 -48.29 -15.78
N ASP A 348 -9.51 -48.06 -15.46
CA ASP A 348 -10.59 -48.96 -15.84
C ASP A 348 -11.21 -48.46 -17.15
N PRO A 349 -11.07 -49.21 -18.26
CA PRO A 349 -11.71 -48.86 -19.53
C PRO A 349 -13.23 -49.02 -19.49
N GLY A 350 -13.78 -49.64 -18.44
CA GLY A 350 -15.19 -49.97 -18.31
C GLY A 350 -15.57 -51.24 -19.07
N ASN A 351 -16.45 -52.06 -18.49
CA ASN A 351 -17.05 -53.22 -19.17
C ASN A 351 -18.52 -52.97 -19.45
N CYS A 352 -18.77 -52.08 -20.41
CA CYS A 352 -20.09 -51.79 -20.96
C CYS A 352 -20.62 -53.05 -21.70
N LEU A 353 -21.25 -53.97 -20.97
CA LEU A 353 -21.44 -55.40 -21.34
C LEU A 353 -22.11 -55.73 -22.69
N GLU A 354 -22.61 -54.78 -23.47
CA GLU A 354 -23.32 -55.07 -24.74
C GLU A 354 -23.11 -54.01 -25.84
N LEU A 355 -22.14 -53.09 -25.71
CA LEU A 355 -21.89 -52.08 -26.74
C LEU A 355 -20.43 -52.14 -27.18
N THR A 356 -20.19 -52.02 -28.49
CA THR A 356 -18.90 -51.61 -29.06
C THR A 356 -18.58 -50.15 -28.67
N ALA A 357 -18.76 -49.81 -27.40
CA ALA A 357 -18.60 -48.48 -26.85
C ALA A 357 -17.11 -48.13 -26.80
N PRO A 358 -16.75 -46.87 -27.12
CA PRO A 358 -15.39 -46.41 -26.87
C PRO A 358 -15.07 -46.49 -25.37
N GLU A 359 -13.82 -46.84 -25.07
CA GLU A 359 -13.22 -46.79 -23.72
C GLU A 359 -13.45 -45.40 -23.10
N ASN A 360 -13.43 -45.30 -21.75
CA ASN A 360 -13.49 -44.02 -21.05
C ASN A 360 -12.55 -42.98 -21.73
N PRO A 361 -13.07 -41.84 -22.22
CA PRO A 361 -12.24 -40.84 -22.91
C PRO A 361 -11.09 -40.25 -22.09
N LEU A 362 -11.10 -40.40 -20.77
CA LEU A 362 -10.03 -39.99 -19.87
C LEU A 362 -9.04 -41.11 -19.53
N LEU A 363 -9.17 -42.30 -20.14
CA LEU A 363 -8.31 -43.45 -19.85
C LEU A 363 -6.82 -43.11 -20.04
N GLY A 364 -6.03 -43.38 -19.00
CA GLY A 364 -4.60 -43.12 -18.95
C GLY A 364 -4.20 -41.71 -18.49
N LEU A 365 -5.16 -40.84 -18.16
CA LEU A 365 -4.90 -39.52 -17.59
C LEU A 365 -4.95 -39.55 -16.07
N ASP A 366 -4.08 -38.78 -15.42
CA ASP A 366 -4.16 -38.52 -13.98
C ASP A 366 -5.38 -37.64 -13.71
N ALA A 367 -6.22 -38.00 -12.75
CA ALA A 367 -7.52 -37.36 -12.57
C ALA A 367 -7.89 -37.22 -11.08
N PHE A 368 -8.91 -36.40 -10.85
CA PHE A 368 -9.68 -36.48 -9.60
C PHE A 368 -10.47 -37.78 -9.63
N VAL A 369 -10.26 -38.63 -8.62
CA VAL A 369 -10.98 -39.89 -8.45
C VAL A 369 -11.49 -40.05 -7.01
N GLY A 370 -12.49 -40.90 -6.81
CA GLY A 370 -13.08 -41.16 -5.50
C GLY A 370 -14.05 -40.08 -5.05
N THR A 371 -14.20 -39.89 -3.74
CA THR A 371 -15.26 -39.05 -3.17
C THR A 371 -14.70 -38.01 -2.20
N THR A 372 -15.29 -36.82 -2.22
CA THR A 372 -15.05 -35.75 -1.24
C THR A 372 -16.32 -35.50 -0.44
N ASN A 373 -16.19 -35.33 0.88
CA ASN A 373 -17.33 -35.03 1.76
C ASN A 373 -17.41 -33.54 2.13
N THR A 374 -16.46 -32.74 1.63
CA THR A 374 -16.31 -31.30 1.87
C THR A 374 -15.74 -30.68 0.60
N TRP A 375 -16.07 -29.41 0.37
CA TRP A 375 -15.42 -28.62 -0.68
C TRP A 375 -13.91 -28.60 -0.48
N LEU A 376 -13.17 -28.82 -1.57
CA LEU A 376 -11.72 -28.70 -1.63
C LEU A 376 -11.37 -27.49 -2.50
N GLY A 377 -10.36 -26.73 -2.08
CA GLY A 377 -9.75 -25.70 -2.91
C GLY A 377 -8.61 -26.32 -3.72
N GLU A 378 -8.61 -26.07 -5.03
CA GLU A 378 -7.61 -26.54 -5.97
C GLU A 378 -6.92 -25.33 -6.63
N SER A 379 -5.63 -25.45 -6.92
CA SER A 379 -4.89 -24.39 -7.62
C SER A 379 -3.85 -24.96 -8.57
N GLY A 380 -3.63 -24.27 -9.69
CA GLY A 380 -2.67 -24.66 -10.72
C GLY A 380 -2.07 -23.46 -11.44
N SER A 381 -0.86 -23.63 -12.00
CA SER A 381 -0.19 -22.59 -12.78
C SER A 381 -0.72 -22.56 -14.22
N LEU A 382 -0.96 -21.35 -14.71
CA LEU A 382 -1.25 -21.05 -16.11
C LEU A 382 -0.10 -20.27 -16.79
N ASP A 383 1.09 -20.23 -16.19
CA ASP A 383 2.24 -19.46 -16.69
C ASP A 383 2.61 -19.79 -18.14
N ALA A 384 2.44 -21.05 -18.53
CA ALA A 384 2.72 -21.53 -19.89
C ALA A 384 1.80 -20.89 -20.95
N TYR A 385 0.69 -20.28 -20.54
CA TYR A 385 -0.34 -19.69 -21.41
C TYR A 385 -0.32 -18.16 -21.38
N ALA A 386 0.67 -17.54 -20.72
CA ALA A 386 0.89 -16.10 -20.78
C ALA A 386 1.02 -15.63 -22.23
N GLY A 387 0.32 -14.55 -22.60
CA GLY A 387 0.35 -13.99 -23.95
C GLY A 387 -0.68 -14.58 -24.93
N ALA A 388 -1.56 -15.49 -24.49
CA ALA A 388 -2.54 -16.14 -25.34
C ALA A 388 -3.99 -15.88 -24.89
N LYS A 389 -4.96 -16.26 -25.73
CA LYS A 389 -6.36 -16.37 -25.31
C LYS A 389 -6.70 -17.82 -25.07
N ILE A 390 -7.35 -18.10 -23.94
CA ILE A 390 -7.64 -19.47 -23.53
C ILE A 390 -9.12 -19.69 -23.25
N ARG A 391 -9.51 -20.96 -23.20
CA ARG A 391 -10.70 -21.43 -22.50
C ARG A 391 -10.31 -22.54 -21.55
N LEU A 392 -10.98 -22.60 -20.40
CA LEU A 392 -10.90 -23.70 -19.46
C LEU A 392 -12.02 -24.70 -19.74
N GLY A 393 -11.70 -25.97 -19.54
CA GLY A 393 -12.62 -27.10 -19.68
C GLY A 393 -12.61 -27.93 -18.40
N PHE A 394 -13.75 -28.03 -17.72
CA PHE A 394 -13.93 -28.95 -16.60
C PHE A 394 -14.63 -30.20 -17.14
N THR A 395 -13.86 -31.28 -17.29
CA THR A 395 -14.29 -32.50 -17.98
C THR A 395 -14.44 -33.64 -16.99
N ILE A 396 -15.67 -34.13 -16.82
CA ILE A 396 -15.98 -35.34 -16.05
C ILE A 396 -16.23 -36.49 -17.03
N SER A 397 -15.83 -37.71 -16.65
CA SER A 397 -16.09 -38.92 -17.42
C SER A 397 -16.40 -40.11 -16.54
N SER A 398 -17.23 -41.02 -17.05
CA SER A 398 -17.60 -42.28 -16.41
C SER A 398 -17.36 -43.46 -17.36
N ASP A 399 -16.99 -44.61 -16.81
CA ASP A 399 -16.62 -45.82 -17.55
C ASP A 399 -17.80 -46.69 -18.00
N CYS A 400 -19.00 -46.52 -17.43
CA CYS A 400 -20.32 -46.80 -18.00
C CYS A 400 -21.39 -47.03 -16.91
N ALA A 401 -22.48 -46.27 -16.94
CA ALA A 401 -23.70 -46.64 -16.24
C ALA A 401 -24.45 -47.76 -16.97
N ALA A 402 -24.43 -48.98 -16.42
CA ALA A 402 -25.17 -50.11 -16.99
C ALA A 402 -25.98 -50.86 -15.93
N TYR A 403 -27.30 -50.67 -15.96
CA TYR A 403 -28.33 -51.63 -15.51
C TYR A 403 -28.27 -52.14 -14.06
N ALA A 404 -27.55 -51.48 -13.16
CA ALA A 404 -27.47 -51.91 -11.78
C ALA A 404 -28.63 -51.32 -10.96
N THR A 405 -29.80 -51.95 -11.04
CA THR A 405 -30.99 -51.67 -10.18
C THR A 405 -30.73 -51.78 -8.66
N THR A 406 -29.48 -51.95 -8.21
CA THR A 406 -29.09 -52.12 -6.81
C THR A 406 -27.75 -51.49 -6.40
N PHE A 407 -27.00 -50.81 -7.29
CA PHE A 407 -25.66 -50.29 -6.95
C PHE A 407 -25.30 -48.88 -7.44
N ASP A 408 -26.24 -48.10 -7.98
CA ASP A 408 -25.94 -46.73 -8.40
C ASP A 408 -25.44 -45.88 -7.23
N GLN A 409 -24.19 -45.44 -7.34
CA GLN A 409 -23.67 -44.29 -6.62
C GLN A 409 -23.61 -43.15 -7.64
N PRO A 410 -23.94 -41.92 -7.23
CA PRO A 410 -23.93 -40.80 -8.15
C PRO A 410 -22.51 -40.57 -8.67
N VAL A 411 -22.40 -40.24 -9.96
CA VAL A 411 -21.15 -39.78 -10.57
C VAL A 411 -21.32 -38.31 -10.89
N GLU A 412 -20.87 -37.47 -9.96
CA GLU A 412 -21.22 -36.06 -9.97
C GLU A 412 -20.09 -35.12 -9.51
N TRP A 413 -20.08 -33.92 -10.09
CA TRP A 413 -19.10 -32.89 -9.82
C TRP A 413 -19.74 -31.52 -9.69
N TYR A 414 -19.34 -30.81 -8.65
CA TYR A 414 -19.64 -29.41 -8.40
C TYR A 414 -18.35 -28.58 -8.52
N VAL A 415 -18.42 -27.46 -9.22
CA VAL A 415 -17.32 -26.50 -9.40
C VAL A 415 -17.83 -25.11 -9.08
N ASP A 416 -17.05 -24.34 -8.32
CA ASP A 416 -17.41 -22.99 -7.90
C ASP A 416 -16.19 -22.09 -7.75
N ASN A 417 -16.42 -20.77 -7.73
CA ASN A 417 -15.41 -19.72 -7.48
C ASN A 417 -14.14 -19.86 -8.33
N VAL A 418 -14.34 -20.05 -9.64
CA VAL A 418 -13.26 -20.17 -10.60
C VAL A 418 -12.62 -18.80 -10.82
N THR A 419 -11.36 -18.65 -10.42
CA THR A 419 -10.64 -17.38 -10.49
C THR A 419 -9.28 -17.58 -11.17
N ILE A 420 -8.90 -16.63 -12.02
CA ILE A 420 -7.55 -16.53 -12.59
C ILE A 420 -6.98 -15.17 -12.22
N VAL A 421 -5.86 -15.21 -11.50
CA VAL A 421 -5.13 -14.03 -11.03
C VAL A 421 -3.69 -14.07 -11.49
N GLY A 422 -3.06 -12.91 -11.67
CA GLY A 422 -1.62 -12.83 -11.92
C GLY A 422 -1.12 -11.41 -12.10
N GLY A 423 0.15 -11.27 -12.49
CA GLY A 423 0.71 -9.98 -12.86
C GLY A 423 0.17 -9.48 -14.21
N ARG A 424 0.35 -8.19 -14.49
CA ARG A 424 0.02 -7.56 -15.79
C ARG A 424 1.30 -7.07 -16.47
N GLN A 425 1.49 -7.35 -17.76
CA GLN A 425 2.57 -6.76 -18.55
C GLN A 425 2.27 -5.29 -18.83
N LYS A 426 3.22 -4.40 -18.51
CA LYS A 426 3.14 -2.96 -18.79
C LYS A 426 3.56 -2.62 -20.22
#